data_AF-A0A9D9PWN3-F1
#
_entry.id   AF-A0A9D9PWN3-F1
#
_cell.length_a   1.000
_cell.length_b   1.000
_cell.length_c   1.000
_cell.angle_alpha   90.00
_cell.angle_beta   90.00
_cell.angle_gamma   90.00
#
_symmetry.space_group_name_H-M   'P 1'
#
loop_
_entity.id
_entity.type
_entity.pdbx_description
1 polymer ?
#
loop_
_entity_poly.entity_id
_entity_poly.type
_entity_poly.pdbx_seq_one_letter_code
_entity_poly.pdbx_strand_id
1 'polypeptide(L)'
;MFTALIQIAKNTFRESLREPIFLLVLLTSLVLIGLFPVFTMFVFNAQEKLVVDSCMATTMLFGWGLAILISSYAISREIDNGTALLLLSKPVRRPIFIIAKIAGILGANFVFCILTSLASLISLRVAGDQFRIDMYVMGAYFGALALAMAAAAIYNYITRSSFPMAAILALLVTIPCCAVFAHFLPYEGERVGLSGELVPGLVL
;
A
#
# COMPACT_ATOMS: atom_id res chain seq x y z
N MET A 1 29.62 9.10 -6.29
CA MET A 1 29.05 9.02 -4.92
C MET A 1 27.53 8.83 -4.94
N PHE A 2 26.77 9.66 -5.65
CA PHE A 2 25.30 9.53 -5.77
C PHE A 2 24.83 8.19 -6.35
N THR A 3 25.55 7.62 -7.33
CA THR A 3 25.20 6.32 -7.92
C THR A 3 25.21 5.17 -6.89
N ALA A 4 26.19 5.17 -5.98
CA ALA A 4 26.29 4.16 -4.93
C ALA A 4 25.14 4.28 -3.92
N LEU A 5 24.77 5.51 -3.55
CA LEU A 5 23.62 5.78 -2.69
C LEU A 5 22.33 5.22 -3.30
N ILE A 6 22.06 5.52 -4.57
CA ILE A 6 20.84 5.06 -5.27
C ILE A 6 20.83 3.53 -5.40
N GLN A 7 21.98 2.91 -5.70
CA GLN A 7 22.07 1.46 -5.83
C GLN A 7 21.82 0.75 -4.50
N ILE A 8 22.42 1.23 -3.40
CA ILE A 8 22.20 0.66 -2.06
C ILE A 8 20.73 0.85 -1.67
N ALA A 9 20.18 2.06 -1.82
CA ALA A 9 18.79 2.34 -1.49
C ALA A 9 17.81 1.46 -2.29
N LYS A 10 18.04 1.28 -3.60
CA LYS A 10 17.24 0.41 -4.47
C LYS A 10 17.33 -1.06 -4.06
N ASN A 11 18.52 -1.51 -3.62
CA ASN A 11 18.69 -2.86 -3.14
C ASN A 11 17.92 -3.07 -1.82
N THR A 12 18.12 -2.18 -0.84
CA THR A 12 17.39 -2.22 0.44
C THR A 12 15.88 -2.18 0.21
N PHE A 13 15.38 -1.31 -0.66
CA PHE A 13 13.96 -1.25 -1.00
C PHE A 13 13.43 -2.59 -1.54
N ARG A 14 14.15 -3.21 -2.50
CA ARG A 14 13.77 -4.51 -3.04
C ARG A 14 13.82 -5.61 -2.00
N GLU A 15 14.80 -5.58 -1.12
CA GLU A 15 14.92 -6.54 -0.02
C GLU A 15 13.75 -6.41 0.94
N SER A 16 13.40 -5.19 1.36
CA SER A 16 12.24 -4.92 2.23
C SER A 16 10.92 -5.42 1.63
N LEU A 17 10.69 -5.24 0.33
CA LEU A 17 9.47 -5.73 -0.34
C LEU A 17 9.44 -7.26 -0.51
N ARG A 18 10.58 -7.93 -0.41
CA ARG A 18 10.67 -9.39 -0.53
C ARG A 18 10.39 -10.10 0.78
N GLU A 19 10.44 -9.37 1.89
CA GLU A 19 10.20 -9.95 3.20
C GLU A 19 8.73 -10.35 3.37
N PRO A 20 8.43 -11.61 3.76
CA PRO A 20 7.07 -12.07 3.98
C PRO A 20 6.30 -11.22 5.00
N ILE A 21 6.99 -10.68 6.00
CA ILE A 21 6.37 -9.86 7.05
C ILE A 21 5.79 -8.56 6.50
N PHE A 22 6.40 -7.98 5.45
CA PHE A 22 5.86 -6.81 4.76
C PHE A 22 4.50 -7.14 4.16
N LEU A 23 4.43 -8.25 3.42
CA LEU A 23 3.20 -8.67 2.75
C LEU A 23 2.11 -8.99 3.78
N LEU A 24 2.44 -9.68 4.87
CA LEU A 24 1.46 -10.03 5.90
C LEU A 24 0.86 -8.78 6.54
N VAL A 25 1.69 -7.83 6.97
CA VAL A 25 1.22 -6.58 7.59
C VAL A 25 0.44 -5.70 6.59
N LEU A 26 0.87 -5.65 5.34
CA LEU A 26 0.14 -4.95 4.28
C LEU A 26 -1.24 -5.59 4.05
N LEU A 27 -1.29 -6.91 3.87
CA LEU A 27 -2.54 -7.60 3.58
C LEU A 27 -3.53 -7.48 4.75
N THR A 28 -3.07 -7.66 5.98
CA THR A 28 -3.94 -7.48 7.16
C THR A 28 -4.48 -6.06 7.24
N SER A 29 -3.65 -5.04 7.01
CA SER A 29 -4.11 -3.65 7.00
C SER A 29 -5.15 -3.37 5.91
N LEU A 30 -4.96 -3.91 4.69
CA LEU A 30 -5.87 -3.74 3.56
C LEU A 30 -7.22 -4.44 3.80
N VAL A 31 -7.20 -5.66 4.33
CA VAL A 31 -8.44 -6.40 4.65
C VAL A 31 -9.21 -5.68 5.75
N LEU A 32 -8.52 -5.19 6.78
CA LEU A 32 -9.14 -4.47 7.87
C LEU A 32 -9.77 -3.14 7.40
N ILE A 33 -9.08 -2.39 6.54
CA ILE A 33 -9.62 -1.18 5.89
C ILE A 33 -10.87 -1.47 5.06
N GLY A 34 -10.89 -2.58 4.31
CA GLY A 34 -12.04 -3.00 3.51
C GLY A 34 -13.24 -3.46 4.35
N LEU A 35 -13.04 -3.84 5.61
CA LEU A 35 -14.10 -4.29 6.51
C LEU A 35 -14.75 -3.14 7.30
N PHE A 36 -14.10 -1.97 7.41
CA PHE A 36 -14.64 -0.85 8.18
C PHE A 36 -16.05 -0.40 7.78
N PRO A 37 -16.44 -0.34 6.49
CA PRO A 37 -17.80 0.06 6.10
C PRO A 37 -18.89 -0.87 6.66
N VAL A 38 -18.56 -2.13 6.95
CA VAL A 38 -19.49 -3.09 7.56
C VAL A 38 -19.74 -2.74 9.03
N PHE A 39 -18.71 -2.28 9.75
CA PHE A 39 -18.83 -1.88 11.15
C PHE A 39 -19.57 -0.55 11.35
N THR A 40 -19.55 0.33 10.35
CA THR A 40 -20.19 1.65 10.49
C THR A 40 -21.70 1.62 10.37
N MET A 41 -22.28 0.52 9.86
CA MET A 41 -23.74 0.31 9.82
C MET A 41 -24.39 0.38 11.21
N PHE A 42 -23.63 0.14 12.28
CA PHE A 42 -24.11 0.20 13.67
C PHE A 42 -24.10 1.60 14.29
N VAL A 43 -23.57 2.61 13.59
CA VAL A 43 -23.43 3.99 14.10
C VAL A 43 -24.30 4.94 13.29
N PHE A 44 -25.16 5.70 13.98
CA PHE A 44 -26.03 6.70 13.36
C PHE A 44 -25.30 8.06 13.25
N ASN A 45 -25.47 8.75 12.11
CA ASN A 45 -25.10 10.15 11.90
C ASN A 45 -23.58 10.50 11.90
N ALA A 46 -22.68 9.51 11.88
CA ALA A 46 -21.22 9.74 11.88
C ALA A 46 -20.38 8.67 11.15
N GLN A 47 -20.96 7.96 10.18
CA GLN A 47 -20.32 6.80 9.54
C GLN A 47 -19.05 7.15 8.76
N GLU A 48 -19.12 8.17 7.89
CA GLU A 48 -17.95 8.61 7.11
C GLU A 48 -16.77 8.99 8.00
N LYS A 49 -17.05 9.76 9.07
CA LYS A 49 -16.03 10.16 10.04
C LYS A 49 -15.39 8.95 10.72
N LEU A 50 -16.20 7.96 11.10
CA LEU A 50 -15.71 6.74 11.73
C LEU A 50 -14.84 5.92 10.77
N VAL A 51 -15.25 5.77 9.51
CA VAL A 51 -14.46 5.08 8.48
C VAL A 51 -13.11 5.77 8.29
N VAL A 52 -13.12 7.09 8.08
CA VAL A 52 -11.88 7.85 7.86
C VAL A 52 -10.95 7.76 9.05
N ASP A 53 -11.46 7.98 10.26
CA ASP A 53 -10.66 7.94 11.49
C ASP A 53 -10.07 6.54 11.73
N SER A 54 -10.88 5.49 11.51
CA SER A 54 -10.44 4.10 11.65
C SER A 54 -9.41 3.70 10.59
N CYS A 55 -9.59 4.13 9.34
CA CYS A 55 -8.62 3.92 8.25
C CYS A 55 -7.30 4.62 8.51
N MET A 56 -7.35 5.88 8.97
CA MET A 56 -6.16 6.67 9.31
C MET A 56 -5.43 6.06 10.51
N ALA A 57 -6.16 5.69 11.56
CA ALA A 57 -5.59 5.00 12.73
C ALA A 57 -4.91 3.68 12.34
N THR A 58 -5.56 2.88 11.48
CA THR A 58 -5.01 1.61 10.97
C THR A 58 -3.74 1.85 10.18
N THR A 59 -3.74 2.81 9.25
CA THR A 59 -2.57 3.16 8.44
C THR A 59 -1.42 3.63 9.32
N MET A 60 -1.70 4.43 10.34
CA MET A 60 -0.70 4.93 11.29
C MET A 60 -0.11 3.79 12.13
N LEU A 61 -0.95 2.95 12.76
CA LEU A 61 -0.50 1.87 13.64
C LEU A 61 0.30 0.81 12.87
N PHE A 62 -0.24 0.30 11.77
CA PHE A 62 0.44 -0.72 10.97
C PHE A 62 1.64 -0.16 10.21
N GLY A 63 1.57 1.08 9.71
CA GLY A 63 2.70 1.74 9.06
C GLY A 63 3.86 1.97 10.01
N TRP A 64 3.58 2.37 11.26
CA TRP A 64 4.63 2.54 12.27
C TRP A 64 5.23 1.19 12.69
N GLY A 65 4.39 0.18 12.94
CA GLY A 65 4.85 -1.18 13.22
C GLY A 65 5.70 -1.77 12.10
N LEU A 66 5.26 -1.61 10.85
CA LEU A 66 5.98 -2.05 9.66
C LEU A 66 7.34 -1.35 9.52
N ALA A 67 7.41 -0.04 9.77
CA ALA A 67 8.67 0.71 9.74
C ALA A 67 9.68 0.18 10.77
N ILE A 68 9.24 -0.12 12.00
CA ILE A 68 10.09 -0.70 13.05
C ILE A 68 10.57 -2.10 12.66
N LEU A 69 9.68 -2.95 12.17
CA LEU A 69 10.01 -4.33 11.79
C LEU A 69 11.01 -4.39 10.63
N ILE A 70 10.78 -3.63 9.56
CA ILE A 70 11.66 -3.61 8.38
C ILE A 70 13.02 -3.03 8.73
N SER A 71 13.07 -1.95 9.51
CA SER A 71 14.33 -1.32 9.89
C SER A 71 15.19 -2.23 10.76
N SER A 72 14.58 -2.90 11.75
CA SER A 72 15.24 -3.91 12.58
C SER A 72 15.78 -5.06 11.72
N TYR A 73 14.92 -5.64 10.87
CA TYR A 73 15.29 -6.76 10.02
C TYR A 73 16.43 -6.41 9.05
N ALA A 74 16.33 -5.26 8.39
CA ALA A 74 17.34 -4.81 7.43
C ALA A 74 18.71 -4.68 8.12
N ILE A 75 18.77 -4.16 9.34
CA ILE A 75 20.01 -4.00 10.10
C ILE A 75 20.55 -5.35 10.58
N SER A 76 19.73 -6.15 11.27
CA SER A 76 20.14 -7.46 11.80
C SER A 76 20.69 -8.36 10.70
N ARG A 77 20.01 -8.42 9.55
CA ARG A 77 20.42 -9.27 8.43
C ARG A 77 21.80 -8.91 7.88
N GLU A 78 22.18 -7.63 7.87
CA GLU A 78 23.52 -7.22 7.41
C GLU A 78 24.62 -7.47 8.44
N ILE A 79 24.28 -7.45 9.72
CA ILE A 79 25.19 -7.82 10.80
C ILE A 79 25.46 -9.33 10.71
N ASP A 80 24.42 -10.15 10.62
CA ASP A 80 24.52 -11.60 10.58
C ASP A 80 25.26 -12.12 9.35
N ASN A 81 25.00 -11.53 8.18
CA ASN A 81 25.63 -11.94 6.93
C ASN A 81 27.04 -11.35 6.73
N GLY A 82 27.53 -10.47 7.63
CA GLY A 82 28.82 -9.80 7.49
C GLY A 82 28.93 -8.89 6.25
N THR A 83 27.83 -8.65 5.53
CA THR A 83 27.80 -7.86 4.29
C THR A 83 28.08 -6.39 4.53
N ALA A 84 27.80 -5.88 5.74
CA ALA A 84 28.18 -4.52 6.13
C ALA A 84 29.71 -4.30 6.03
N LEU A 85 30.52 -5.28 6.46
CA LEU A 85 31.99 -5.22 6.41
C LEU A 85 32.52 -5.29 4.97
N LEU A 86 31.90 -6.11 4.12
CA LEU A 86 32.26 -6.22 2.70
C LEU A 86 31.97 -4.94 1.92
N LEU A 87 30.84 -4.28 2.19
CA LEU A 87 30.48 -3.02 1.54
C LEU A 87 31.36 -1.84 1.98
N LEU A 88 31.81 -1.85 3.24
CA LEU A 88 32.74 -0.85 3.78
C LEU A 88 34.18 -1.02 3.27
N SER A 89 34.50 -2.16 2.66
CA SER A 89 35.80 -2.41 2.02
C SER A 89 35.90 -1.75 0.64
N LYS A 90 34.76 -1.37 0.04
CA LYS A 90 34.70 -0.46 -1.11
C LYS A 90 34.75 1.00 -0.62
N PRO A 91 35.20 1.98 -1.44
CA PRO A 91 35.32 3.38 -1.04
C PRO A 91 33.95 4.09 -0.88
N VAL A 92 33.12 3.58 0.03
CA VAL A 92 31.80 4.11 0.41
C VAL A 92 31.93 4.69 1.81
N ARG A 93 31.65 5.98 1.96
CA ARG A 93 31.70 6.65 3.27
C ARG A 93 30.57 6.11 4.17
N ARG A 94 30.87 5.82 5.44
CA ARG A 94 29.90 5.36 6.47
C ARG A 94 28.57 6.13 6.50
N PRO A 95 28.51 7.47 6.47
CA PRO A 95 27.22 8.19 6.50
C PRO A 95 26.38 7.94 5.24
N ILE A 96 27.00 7.76 4.07
CA ILE A 96 26.28 7.52 2.81
C ILE A 96 25.55 6.18 2.86
N PHE A 97 26.17 5.18 3.49
CA PHE A 97 25.57 3.86 3.69
C PHE A 97 24.30 3.92 4.53
N ILE A 98 24.36 4.61 5.68
CA ILE A 98 23.21 4.77 6.59
C ILE A 98 22.07 5.53 5.89
N ILE A 99 22.39 6.64 5.22
CA ILE A 99 21.38 7.47 4.52
C ILE A 99 20.70 6.66 3.40
N ALA A 100 21.47 5.90 2.61
CA ALA A 100 20.92 5.06 1.55
C ALA A 100 19.94 4.01 2.10
N LYS A 101 20.27 3.43 3.25
CA LYS A 101 19.45 2.40 3.90
C LYS A 101 18.14 2.97 4.44
N ILE A 102 18.21 4.13 5.12
CA ILE A 102 17.02 4.86 5.57
C ILE A 102 16.14 5.21 4.38
N ALA A 103 16.72 5.71 3.27
CA ALA A 103 15.97 6.04 2.07
C ALA A 103 15.25 4.81 1.46
N GLY A 104 15.90 3.64 1.43
CA GLY A 104 15.29 2.40 0.97
C GLY A 104 14.11 1.95 1.82
N ILE A 105 14.24 2.02 3.16
CA ILE A 105 13.18 1.67 4.11
C ILE A 105 12.02 2.66 4.02
N LEU A 106 12.31 3.96 3.92
CA LEU A 106 11.29 4.99 3.72
C LEU A 106 10.53 4.78 2.41
N GLY A 107 11.22 4.40 1.33
CA GLY A 107 10.58 4.04 0.07
C GLY A 107 9.61 2.87 0.21
N ALA A 108 10.00 1.82 0.95
CA ALA A 108 9.13 0.66 1.19
C ALA A 108 7.89 1.04 2.02
N ASN A 109 8.08 1.85 3.06
CA ASN A 109 6.98 2.37 3.87
C ASN A 109 6.06 3.31 3.06
N PHE A 110 6.62 4.10 2.14
CA PHE A 110 5.84 4.96 1.25
C PHE A 110 4.89 4.15 0.34
N VAL A 111 5.35 3.01 -0.18
CA VAL A 111 4.48 2.09 -0.95
C VAL A 111 3.33 1.57 -0.07
N PHE A 112 3.62 1.18 1.17
CA PHE A 112 2.60 0.78 2.14
C PHE A 112 1.55 1.88 2.36
N CYS A 113 2.00 3.12 2.59
CA CYS A 113 1.12 4.28 2.79
C CYS A 113 0.25 4.58 1.56
N ILE A 114 0.79 4.48 0.34
CA ILE A 114 0.00 4.70 -0.88
C ILE A 114 -1.10 3.65 -1.01
N LEU A 115 -0.78 2.37 -0.83
CA LEU A 115 -1.76 1.29 -0.98
C LEU A 115 -2.89 1.39 0.04
N THR A 116 -2.55 1.68 1.30
CA THR A 116 -3.52 1.85 2.39
C THR A 116 -4.36 3.13 2.23
N SER A 117 -3.77 4.22 1.71
CA SER A 117 -4.51 5.45 1.39
C SER A 117 -5.47 5.28 0.21
N LEU A 118 -5.09 4.51 -0.82
CA LEU A 118 -6.02 4.19 -1.91
C LEU A 118 -7.15 3.28 -1.43
N ALA A 119 -6.84 2.31 -0.56
CA ALA A 119 -7.84 1.45 0.05
C ALA A 119 -8.81 2.24 0.94
N SER A 120 -8.34 3.26 1.68
CA SER A 120 -9.22 4.10 2.49
C SER A 120 -10.18 4.95 1.65
N LEU A 121 -9.72 5.46 0.49
CA LEU A 121 -10.60 6.15 -0.46
C LEU A 121 -11.70 5.23 -1.02
N ILE A 122 -11.35 3.98 -1.34
CA ILE A 122 -12.34 2.97 -1.79
C ILE A 122 -13.31 2.65 -0.65
N SER A 123 -12.80 2.46 0.57
CA SER A 123 -13.60 2.16 1.77
C SER A 123 -14.60 3.28 2.08
N LEU A 124 -14.17 4.55 1.95
CA LEU A 124 -15.06 5.71 2.09
C LEU A 124 -16.17 5.72 1.03
N ARG A 125 -15.87 5.39 -0.22
CA ARG A 125 -16.88 5.29 -1.29
C ARG A 125 -17.91 4.19 -1.02
N VAL A 126 -17.49 3.07 -0.43
CA VAL A 126 -18.40 1.97 -0.04
C VAL A 126 -19.35 2.40 1.08
N ALA A 127 -18.92 3.30 1.96
CA ALA A 127 -19.68 3.81 3.11
C ALA A 127 -20.48 5.10 2.83
N GLY A 128 -20.72 5.44 1.55
CA GLY A 128 -21.35 6.72 1.18
C GLY A 128 -22.81 6.88 1.63
N ASP A 129 -23.57 5.78 1.80
CA ASP A 129 -24.97 5.82 2.24
C ASP A 129 -25.11 5.19 3.63
N GLN A 130 -25.89 5.84 4.50
CA GLN A 130 -26.05 5.45 5.90
C GLN A 130 -26.68 4.06 6.06
N PHE A 131 -27.47 3.64 5.08
CA PHE A 131 -28.26 2.39 5.16
C PHE A 131 -27.94 1.38 4.05
N ARG A 132 -27.06 1.72 3.10
CA ARG A 132 -26.75 0.86 1.96
C ARG A 132 -25.25 0.80 1.72
N ILE A 133 -24.68 -0.38 1.95
CA ILE A 133 -23.31 -0.69 1.58
C ILE A 133 -23.30 -1.01 0.09
N ASP A 134 -22.43 -0.34 -0.68
CA ASP A 134 -22.20 -0.71 -2.07
C ASP A 134 -21.43 -2.04 -2.16
N MET A 135 -22.19 -3.12 -2.18
CA MET A 135 -21.69 -4.50 -2.26
C MET A 135 -20.89 -4.73 -3.56
N TYR A 136 -21.17 -4.00 -4.65
CA TYR A 136 -20.44 -4.17 -5.90
C TYR A 136 -19.01 -3.65 -5.77
N VAL A 137 -18.83 -2.45 -5.22
CA VAL A 137 -17.50 -1.85 -5.01
C VAL A 137 -16.73 -2.63 -3.94
N MET A 138 -17.40 -3.05 -2.87
CA MET A 138 -16.78 -3.89 -1.83
C MET A 138 -16.34 -5.25 -2.39
N GLY A 139 -17.20 -5.90 -3.17
CA GLY A 139 -16.89 -7.17 -3.85
C GLY A 139 -15.75 -7.01 -4.86
N ALA A 140 -15.71 -5.92 -5.61
CA ALA A 140 -14.61 -5.59 -6.51
C ALA A 140 -13.29 -5.37 -5.76
N TYR A 141 -13.31 -4.72 -4.59
CA TYR A 141 -12.13 -4.52 -3.75
C TYR A 141 -11.54 -5.85 -3.25
N PHE A 142 -12.34 -6.71 -2.62
CA PHE A 142 -11.88 -8.02 -2.17
C PHE A 142 -11.51 -8.94 -3.35
N GLY A 143 -12.23 -8.83 -4.47
CA GLY A 143 -11.88 -9.48 -5.74
C GLY A 143 -10.52 -9.03 -6.25
N ALA A 144 -10.21 -7.74 -6.21
CA ALA A 144 -8.93 -7.17 -6.62
C ALA A 144 -7.77 -7.64 -5.73
N LEU A 145 -8.00 -7.78 -4.42
CA LEU A 145 -7.04 -8.38 -3.48
C LEU A 145 -6.78 -9.86 -3.83
N ALA A 146 -7.83 -10.65 -4.02
CA ALA A 146 -7.72 -12.07 -4.36
C ALA A 146 -7.05 -12.27 -5.74
N LEU A 147 -7.42 -11.46 -6.74
CA LEU A 147 -6.81 -11.46 -8.06
C LEU A 147 -5.33 -11.08 -8.00
N ALA A 148 -4.94 -10.11 -7.18
CA ALA A 148 -3.53 -9.78 -6.99
C ALA A 148 -2.75 -10.95 -6.40
N MET A 149 -3.31 -11.65 -5.41
CA MET A 149 -2.67 -12.84 -4.82
C MET A 149 -2.58 -14.00 -5.83
N ALA A 150 -3.63 -14.23 -6.60
CA ALA A 150 -3.63 -15.25 -7.65
C ALA A 150 -2.62 -14.94 -8.76
N ALA A 151 -2.58 -13.69 -9.24
CA ALA A 151 -1.61 -13.23 -10.23
C ALA A 151 -0.17 -13.36 -9.71
N ALA A 152 0.06 -13.00 -8.44
CA ALA A 152 1.36 -13.16 -7.80
C ALA A 152 1.77 -14.63 -7.61
N ALA A 153 0.82 -15.51 -7.30
CA ALA A 153 1.07 -16.95 -7.20
C ALA A 153 1.45 -17.54 -8.56
N ILE A 154 0.72 -17.19 -9.62
CA ILE A 154 1.03 -17.61 -11.00
C ILE A 154 2.40 -17.06 -11.42
N TYR A 155 2.66 -15.78 -11.17
CA TYR A 155 3.94 -15.15 -11.51
C TYR A 155 5.11 -15.78 -10.76
N ASN A 156 4.94 -16.11 -9.47
CA ASN A 156 5.91 -16.84 -8.66
C ASN A 156 6.16 -18.25 -9.25
N TYR A 157 5.11 -18.96 -9.64
CA TYR A 157 5.22 -20.29 -10.23
C TYR A 157 6.05 -20.30 -11.53
N ILE A 158 5.80 -19.32 -12.41
CA ILE A 158 6.48 -19.22 -13.71
C ILE A 158 7.92 -18.72 -13.54
N THR A 159 8.11 -17.62 -12.79
CA THR A 159 9.36 -16.85 -12.76
C THR A 159 10.29 -17.28 -11.61
N ARG A 160 9.86 -18.22 -10.75
CA ARG A 160 10.56 -18.67 -9.53
C ARG A 160 11.05 -17.51 -8.65
N SER A 161 10.37 -16.37 -8.71
CA SER A 161 10.72 -15.13 -8.01
C SER A 161 10.01 -15.05 -6.66
N SER A 162 10.52 -14.24 -5.73
CA SER A 162 9.89 -14.05 -4.41
C SER A 162 8.40 -13.67 -4.49
N PHE A 163 7.52 -14.50 -3.93
CA PHE A 163 6.07 -14.26 -3.86
C PHE A 163 5.69 -12.89 -3.24
N PRO A 164 6.27 -12.44 -2.11
CA PRO A 164 5.89 -11.17 -1.49
C PRO A 164 6.06 -9.97 -2.42
N MET A 165 7.18 -9.91 -3.14
CA MET A 165 7.44 -8.82 -4.08
C MET A 165 6.45 -8.85 -5.26
N ALA A 166 6.14 -10.03 -5.80
CA ALA A 166 5.17 -10.18 -6.89
C ALA A 166 3.76 -9.75 -6.44
N ALA A 167 3.38 -10.11 -5.21
CA ALA A 167 2.11 -9.74 -4.59
C ALA A 167 1.97 -8.22 -4.42
N ILE A 168 3.00 -7.56 -3.89
CA ILE A 168 2.98 -6.10 -3.72
C ILE A 168 2.91 -5.39 -5.08
N LEU A 169 3.66 -5.87 -6.08
CA LEU A 169 3.59 -5.29 -7.44
C LEU A 169 2.21 -5.48 -8.08
N ALA A 170 1.58 -6.65 -7.89
CA ALA A 170 0.22 -6.88 -8.36
C ALA A 170 -0.79 -5.96 -7.65
N LEU A 171 -0.67 -5.79 -6.33
CA LEU A 171 -1.51 -4.87 -5.54
C LEU A 171 -1.35 -3.41 -5.98
N LEU A 172 -0.13 -3.00 -6.35
CA LEU A 172 0.17 -1.67 -6.89
C LEU A 172 -0.52 -1.39 -8.22
N VAL A 173 -0.98 -2.42 -8.93
CA VAL A 173 -1.78 -2.28 -10.14
C VAL A 173 -3.27 -2.45 -9.83
N THR A 174 -3.66 -3.51 -9.11
CA THR A 174 -5.07 -3.84 -8.93
C THR A 174 -5.82 -2.85 -8.04
N ILE A 175 -5.21 -2.33 -6.97
CA ILE A 175 -5.86 -1.35 -6.08
C ILE A 175 -6.15 -0.03 -6.79
N PRO A 176 -5.19 0.64 -7.47
CA PRO A 176 -5.51 1.86 -8.21
C PRO A 176 -6.48 1.60 -9.37
N CYS A 177 -6.37 0.46 -10.07
CA CYS A 177 -7.39 0.10 -11.06
C CYS A 177 -8.79 -0.03 -10.44
N CYS A 178 -8.89 -0.62 -9.25
CA CYS A 178 -10.14 -0.71 -8.50
C CYS A 178 -10.63 0.67 -8.03
N ALA A 179 -9.74 1.56 -7.59
CA ALA A 179 -10.09 2.93 -7.21
C ALA A 179 -10.64 3.73 -8.38
N VAL A 180 -10.01 3.61 -9.55
CA VAL A 180 -10.47 4.23 -10.80
C VAL A 180 -11.82 3.65 -11.22
N PHE A 181 -11.97 2.32 -11.19
CA PHE A 181 -13.23 1.66 -11.48
C PHE A 181 -14.36 2.12 -10.55
N ALA A 182 -14.09 2.19 -9.24
CA ALA A 182 -15.03 2.69 -8.23
C ALA A 182 -15.42 4.16 -8.47
N HIS A 183 -14.53 4.98 -9.03
CA HIS A 183 -14.83 6.36 -9.40
C HIS A 183 -15.74 6.45 -10.63
N PHE A 184 -15.68 5.49 -11.55
CA PHE A 184 -16.50 5.49 -12.76
C PHE A 184 -17.88 4.84 -12.58
N LEU A 185 -18.12 4.11 -11.49
CA LEU A 185 -19.45 3.60 -11.19
C LEU A 185 -20.39 4.73 -10.77
N PRO A 186 -21.61 4.81 -11.33
CA PRO A 186 -22.60 5.79 -10.92
C PRO A 186 -23.06 5.47 -9.49
N TYR A 187 -22.98 6.47 -8.63
CA TYR A 187 -23.57 6.43 -7.30
C TYR A 187 -24.99 7.02 -7.42
N GLU A 188 -26.02 6.21 -7.19
CA GLU A 188 -27.43 6.63 -7.23
C GLU A 188 -27.87 7.42 -8.49
N GLY A 189 -27.42 7.03 -9.69
CA GLY A 189 -27.90 7.65 -10.94
C GLY A 189 -27.33 9.05 -11.22
N GLU A 190 -26.56 9.65 -10.32
CA GLU A 190 -25.70 10.79 -10.60
C GLU A 190 -24.26 10.33 -10.82
N ARG A 191 -23.71 10.73 -11.97
CA ARG A 191 -22.30 10.49 -12.27
C ARG A 191 -21.47 11.39 -11.37
N VAL A 192 -20.89 10.83 -10.31
CA VAL A 192 -19.79 11.46 -9.55
C VAL A 192 -18.48 11.36 -10.36
N GLY A 193 -18.53 11.78 -11.62
CA GLY A 193 -17.41 11.90 -12.53
C GLY A 193 -17.45 13.31 -13.10
N LEU A 194 -16.40 14.10 -12.86
CA LEU A 194 -16.17 15.49 -13.32
C LEU A 194 -17.43 16.08 -13.93
N SER A 195 -18.24 16.76 -13.10
CA SER A 195 -19.37 17.54 -13.61
C SER A 195 -18.89 18.26 -14.87
N GLY A 196 -19.54 17.94 -16.00
CA GLY A 196 -19.25 18.57 -17.28
C GLY A 196 -19.42 20.09 -17.24
N GLU A 197 -19.99 20.62 -16.14
CA GLU A 197 -20.13 22.03 -15.85
C GLU A 197 -18.85 22.70 -15.31
N LEU A 198 -17.84 21.94 -14.85
CA LEU A 198 -16.55 22.51 -14.41
C LEU A 198 -15.53 22.71 -15.55
N VAL A 199 -15.72 22.05 -16.70
CA VAL A 199 -14.87 22.23 -17.88
C VAL A 199 -14.95 23.65 -18.46
N PRO A 200 -16.14 24.29 -18.61
CA PRO A 200 -16.20 25.68 -19.05
C PRO A 200 -15.71 26.70 -18.00
N GLY A 201 -15.66 26.35 -16.72
CA GLY A 201 -15.18 27.25 -15.64
C GLY A 201 -13.65 27.36 -15.55
N LEU A 202 -12.90 26.50 -16.23
CA LEU A 202 -11.42 26.54 -16.24
C LEU A 202 -10.86 27.26 -17.49
N VAL A 203 -11.73 27.60 -18.44
CA VAL A 203 -11.38 28.20 -19.75
C VAL A 203 -11.89 29.66 -19.86
N LEU A 204 -12.59 30.15 -18.84
CA LEU A 204 -12.94 31.57 -18.64
C LEU A 204 -12.08 32.16 -17.52
#